data_AF-A0A0L7TJ61-F1
#
_entry.id   AF-A0A0L7TJ61-F1
#
_cell.length_a   1.000
_cell.length_b   1.000
_cell.length_c   1.000
_cell.angle_alpha   90.00
_cell.angle_beta   90.00
_cell.angle_gamma   90.00
#
_symmetry.space_group_name_H-M   'P 1'
#
loop_
_entity.id
_entity.type
_entity.pdbx_description
1 polymer ?
#
loop_
_entity_poly.entity_id
_entity_poly.type
_entity_poly.pdbx_seq_one_letter_code
_entity_poly.pdbx_strand_id
1 'polypeptide(L)'
;MYYPIVRKALFQLDPERAHELTFQQLRRLSGTPFNAIIRQKLPNKPVKCMGLTFKNPLGLAAGLDKNGECIDAFAAMGFGFIEIGTVTPRPQAGNDKPRMFRIVEAEGIINRMGFNNLGVDHLVENVKKAHFDGILGINIGKNKDTPVEQGKDDYLICMEKVYPWAGYIAINISSPNTPGLRTLQYGEALDELLDAIKIKQKELEKKHHKYVPVAVKIAPDLSEEELIQIA
;
A
#
# COMPACT_ATOMS: atom_id res chain seq x y z
N MET A 1 14.73 -10.48 -20.98
CA MET A 1 15.73 -11.54 -21.27
C MET A 1 16.51 -11.99 -20.02
N TYR A 2 16.93 -11.10 -19.11
CA TYR A 2 17.65 -11.49 -17.88
C TYR A 2 16.77 -11.88 -16.68
N TYR A 3 15.48 -11.55 -16.67
CA TYR A 3 14.58 -11.84 -15.53
C TYR A 3 14.55 -13.32 -15.10
N PRO A 4 14.51 -14.33 -16.00
CA PRO A 4 14.55 -15.73 -15.58
C PRO A 4 15.80 -16.10 -14.78
N ILE A 5 16.96 -15.53 -15.13
CA ILE A 5 18.24 -15.76 -14.42
C ILE A 5 18.18 -15.10 -13.04
N VAL A 6 17.73 -13.84 -12.98
CA VAL A 6 17.57 -13.09 -11.73
C VAL A 6 16.57 -13.80 -10.81
N ARG A 7 15.42 -14.23 -11.34
CA ARG A 7 14.40 -15.00 -10.62
C ARG A 7 15.01 -16.29 -10.06
N LYS A 8 15.73 -17.07 -10.87
CA LYS A 8 16.37 -18.31 -10.42
C LYS A 8 17.33 -18.06 -9.25
N ALA A 9 18.15 -17.02 -9.31
CA ALA A 9 19.06 -16.65 -8.22
C ALA A 9 18.31 -16.20 -6.95
N LEU A 10 17.32 -15.31 -7.08
CA LEU A 10 16.51 -14.83 -5.94
C LEU A 10 15.66 -15.94 -5.31
N PHE A 11 15.32 -16.99 -6.06
CA PHE A 11 14.54 -18.13 -5.58
C PHE A 11 15.39 -19.14 -4.82
N GLN A 12 16.72 -19.00 -4.81
CA GLN A 12 17.62 -19.75 -3.91
C GLN A 12 17.70 -19.17 -2.49
N LEU A 13 17.08 -18.00 -2.25
CA LEU A 13 17.10 -17.32 -0.96
C LEU A 13 15.77 -17.47 -0.23
N ASP A 14 15.79 -17.26 1.09
CA ASP A 14 14.56 -17.04 1.86
C ASP A 14 13.69 -15.94 1.19
N PRO A 15 12.36 -16.10 1.09
CA PRO A 15 11.47 -15.12 0.44
C PRO A 15 11.61 -13.68 0.95
N GLU A 16 11.68 -13.49 2.26
CA GLU A 16 11.81 -12.15 2.83
C GLU A 16 13.23 -11.61 2.61
N ARG A 17 14.26 -12.47 2.68
CA ARG A 17 15.64 -12.06 2.34
C ARG A 17 15.79 -11.63 0.88
N ALA A 18 15.15 -12.34 -0.06
CA ALA A 18 15.15 -11.98 -1.46
C ALA A 18 14.52 -10.59 -1.66
N HIS A 19 13.39 -10.34 -0.99
CA HIS A 19 12.72 -9.05 -1.00
C HIS A 19 13.62 -7.93 -0.44
N GLU A 20 14.22 -8.12 0.74
CA GLU A 20 15.14 -7.16 1.36
C GLU A 20 16.33 -6.81 0.46
N LEU A 21 16.95 -7.82 -0.17
CA LEU A 21 18.09 -7.61 -1.07
C LEU A 21 17.69 -6.86 -2.35
N THR A 22 16.54 -7.19 -2.94
CA THR A 22 16.01 -6.46 -4.09
C THR A 22 15.77 -5.00 -3.73
N PHE A 23 15.10 -4.73 -2.59
CA PHE A 23 14.87 -3.36 -2.12
C PHE A 23 16.18 -2.61 -1.83
N GLN A 24 17.19 -3.27 -1.28
CA GLN A 24 18.50 -2.66 -1.07
C GLN A 24 19.11 -2.17 -2.40
N GLN A 25 18.97 -2.94 -3.49
CA GLN A 25 19.46 -2.49 -4.80
C GLN A 25 18.56 -1.40 -5.39
N LEU A 26 17.23 -1.54 -5.29
CA LEU A 26 16.31 -0.52 -5.80
C LEU A 26 16.49 0.83 -5.10
N ARG A 27 16.71 0.86 -3.79
CA ARG A 27 17.03 2.11 -3.05
C ARG A 27 18.28 2.81 -3.58
N ARG A 28 19.28 2.06 -4.05
CA ARG A 28 20.50 2.63 -4.65
C ARG A 28 20.25 3.24 -6.03
N LEU A 29 19.22 2.77 -6.73
CA LEU A 29 18.87 3.23 -8.08
C LEU A 29 17.82 4.35 -8.05
N SER A 30 16.85 4.26 -7.13
CA SER A 30 15.69 5.15 -7.01
C SER A 30 16.13 6.61 -6.89
N GLY A 31 15.55 7.50 -7.71
CA GLY A 31 15.90 8.92 -7.72
C GLY A 31 17.27 9.27 -8.32
N THR A 32 18.04 8.30 -8.85
CA THR A 32 19.37 8.54 -9.45
C THR A 32 19.38 8.31 -10.97
N PRO A 33 20.41 8.78 -11.71
CA PRO A 33 20.58 8.46 -13.13
C PRO A 33 20.63 6.95 -13.44
N PHE A 34 21.07 6.11 -12.48
CA PHE A 34 21.13 4.66 -12.65
C PHE A 34 19.77 3.99 -12.75
N ASN A 35 18.68 4.70 -12.43
CA ASN A 35 17.32 4.24 -12.67
C ASN A 35 17.06 3.92 -14.16
N ALA A 36 17.89 4.43 -15.08
CA ALA A 36 17.88 4.05 -16.50
C ALA A 36 18.02 2.54 -16.75
N ILE A 37 18.66 1.79 -15.84
CA ILE A 37 18.88 0.33 -15.97
C ILE A 37 17.55 -0.45 -15.92
N ILE A 38 16.59 0.03 -15.14
CA ILE A 38 15.28 -0.60 -14.93
C ILE A 38 14.15 0.14 -15.67
N ARG A 39 14.47 1.25 -16.33
CA ARG A 39 13.50 2.10 -17.00
C ARG A 39 12.95 1.42 -18.24
N GLN A 40 11.63 1.45 -18.39
CA GLN A 40 10.93 0.95 -19.56
C GLN A 40 10.13 2.07 -20.23
N LYS A 41 10.09 2.07 -21.57
CA LYS A 41 9.18 2.92 -22.33
C LYS A 41 7.91 2.13 -22.61
N LEU A 42 6.79 2.57 -22.04
CA LEU A 42 5.48 1.97 -22.27
C LEU A 42 4.55 2.97 -22.96
N PRO A 43 3.59 2.50 -23.78
CA PRO A 43 2.58 3.38 -24.35
C PRO A 43 1.66 3.95 -23.26
N ASN A 44 1.29 5.22 -23.39
CA ASN A 44 0.27 5.82 -22.55
C ASN A 44 -1.11 5.25 -22.89
N LYS A 45 -1.88 4.89 -21.86
CA LYS A 45 -3.25 4.35 -21.99
C LYS A 45 -4.13 4.95 -20.89
N PRO A 46 -4.42 6.26 -20.94
CA PRO A 46 -4.96 6.97 -19.79
C PRO A 46 -6.35 6.47 -19.39
N VAL A 47 -6.60 6.39 -18.08
CA VAL A 47 -7.89 5.97 -17.50
C VAL A 47 -8.35 6.99 -16.47
N LYS A 48 -9.62 7.39 -16.54
CA LYS A 48 -10.25 8.23 -15.51
C LYS A 48 -10.94 7.33 -14.48
N CYS A 49 -10.60 7.49 -13.21
CA CYS A 49 -11.19 6.73 -12.11
C CYS A 49 -11.10 7.56 -10.81
N MET A 50 -12.14 7.54 -9.97
CA MET A 50 -12.20 8.31 -8.71
C MET A 50 -11.93 9.83 -8.86
N GLY A 51 -12.20 10.40 -10.05
CA GLY A 51 -11.85 11.80 -10.36
C GLY A 51 -10.37 12.04 -10.70
N LEU A 52 -9.53 10.99 -10.69
CA LEU A 52 -8.12 11.04 -11.07
C LEU A 52 -7.91 10.59 -12.51
N THR A 53 -6.79 10.97 -13.12
CA THR A 53 -6.36 10.50 -14.44
C THR A 53 -5.07 9.69 -14.30
N PHE A 54 -5.18 8.38 -14.45
CA PHE A 54 -4.08 7.43 -14.40
C PHE A 54 -3.40 7.37 -15.77
N LYS A 55 -2.06 7.25 -15.82
CA LYS A 55 -1.31 7.20 -17.09
C LYS A 55 -1.56 5.93 -17.90
N ASN A 56 -1.77 4.83 -17.18
CA ASN A 56 -2.12 3.51 -17.71
C ASN A 56 -2.88 2.73 -16.62
N PRO A 57 -3.62 1.66 -16.97
CA PRO A 57 -4.48 0.96 -16.02
C PRO A 57 -3.73 0.08 -15.00
N LEU A 58 -2.43 -0.16 -15.19
CA LEU A 58 -1.66 -1.07 -14.36
C LEU A 58 -0.96 -0.30 -13.23
N GLY A 59 -1.18 -0.73 -12.00
CA GLY A 59 -0.48 -0.20 -10.83
C GLY A 59 0.20 -1.27 -10.01
N LEU A 60 1.14 -0.82 -9.18
CA LEU A 60 1.77 -1.66 -8.18
C LEU A 60 0.91 -1.66 -6.90
N ALA A 61 0.51 -2.85 -6.45
CA ALA A 61 -0.30 -3.01 -5.24
C ALA A 61 0.50 -2.76 -3.94
N ALA A 62 -0.21 -2.39 -2.86
CA ALA A 62 0.38 -2.29 -1.53
C ALA A 62 0.96 -3.62 -1.04
N GLY A 63 1.86 -3.50 -0.07
CA GLY A 63 2.55 -4.62 0.57
C GLY A 63 3.94 -4.88 0.00
N LEU A 64 4.24 -4.39 -1.22
CA LEU A 64 5.60 -4.44 -1.77
C LEU A 64 6.46 -3.30 -1.19
N ASP A 65 6.17 -2.04 -1.51
CA ASP A 65 6.88 -0.88 -0.97
C ASP A 65 6.13 -0.28 0.23
N LYS A 66 6.33 -0.88 1.41
CA LYS A 66 5.57 -0.53 2.62
C LYS A 66 5.91 0.84 3.19
N ASN A 67 7.13 1.33 2.92
CA ASN A 67 7.67 2.55 3.51
C ASN A 67 7.88 3.67 2.46
N GLY A 68 7.53 3.44 1.19
CA GLY A 68 7.73 4.39 0.10
C GLY A 68 9.21 4.60 -0.28
N GLU A 69 10.05 3.58 -0.11
CA GLU A 69 11.50 3.67 -0.25
C GLU A 69 11.99 3.66 -1.72
N CYS A 70 11.17 3.17 -2.65
CA CYS A 70 11.56 2.86 -4.02
C CYS A 70 10.56 3.36 -5.06
N ILE A 71 9.78 4.40 -4.72
CA ILE A 71 8.72 4.96 -5.57
C ILE A 71 9.24 5.28 -6.98
N ASP A 72 10.35 6.01 -7.10
CA ASP A 72 10.89 6.41 -8.41
C ASP A 72 11.45 5.23 -9.22
N ALA A 73 11.96 4.20 -8.55
CA ALA A 73 12.41 2.97 -9.21
C ALA A 73 11.23 2.23 -9.84
N PHE A 74 10.13 2.05 -9.09
CA PHE A 74 8.92 1.43 -9.64
C PHE A 74 8.26 2.29 -10.71
N ALA A 75 8.26 3.62 -10.55
CA ALA A 75 7.77 4.54 -11.57
C ALA A 75 8.50 4.36 -12.91
N ALA A 76 9.83 4.22 -12.87
CA ALA A 76 10.63 4.00 -14.07
C ALA A 76 10.32 2.67 -14.77
N MET A 77 9.87 1.64 -14.04
CA MET A 77 9.43 0.37 -14.63
C MET A 77 8.13 0.51 -15.43
N GLY A 78 7.39 1.62 -15.29
CA GLY A 78 6.26 2.00 -16.14
C GLY A 78 4.87 1.86 -15.51
N PHE A 79 4.77 1.65 -14.20
CA PHE A 79 3.48 1.61 -13.50
C PHE A 79 2.73 2.94 -13.62
N GLY A 80 1.43 2.88 -13.94
CA GLY A 80 0.57 4.05 -14.05
C GLY A 80 0.20 4.67 -12.70
N PHE A 81 0.22 3.85 -11.64
CA PHE A 81 0.13 4.26 -10.25
C PHE A 81 0.87 3.30 -9.34
N ILE A 82 1.19 3.76 -8.13
CA ILE A 82 1.87 2.96 -7.11
C ILE A 82 1.09 3.10 -5.81
N GLU A 83 0.67 1.99 -5.21
CA GLU A 83 0.09 1.98 -3.86
C GLU A 83 1.18 1.56 -2.85
N ILE A 84 1.64 2.50 -2.01
CA ILE A 84 2.60 2.24 -0.93
C ILE A 84 1.87 1.91 0.38
N GLY A 85 2.60 1.35 1.35
CA GLY A 85 2.02 0.84 2.61
C GLY A 85 1.73 -0.67 2.54
N THR A 86 0.93 -1.26 3.42
CA THR A 86 0.16 -0.63 4.49
C THR A 86 1.05 -0.01 5.56
N VAL A 87 0.82 1.26 5.85
CA VAL A 87 1.49 1.99 6.93
C VAL A 87 0.55 2.18 8.12
N THR A 88 1.12 2.23 9.32
CA THR A 88 0.40 2.46 10.57
C THR A 88 0.87 3.76 11.24
N PRO A 89 0.15 4.32 12.23
CA PRO A 89 0.59 5.52 12.92
C PRO A 89 2.00 5.41 13.51
N ARG A 90 2.25 4.32 14.25
CA ARG A 90 3.55 4.01 14.88
C ARG A 90 4.28 2.91 14.09
N PRO A 91 5.62 2.90 14.06
CA PRO A 91 6.38 1.77 13.52
C PRO A 91 6.05 0.47 14.26
N GLN A 92 6.06 -0.65 13.54
CA GLN A 92 5.94 -1.97 14.15
C GLN A 92 6.72 -3.03 13.36
N ALA A 93 7.26 -4.01 14.07
CA ALA A 93 8.10 -5.06 13.49
C ALA A 93 7.32 -6.07 12.64
N GLY A 94 6.01 -6.20 12.88
CA GLY A 94 5.15 -7.24 12.31
C GLY A 94 5.16 -8.55 13.11
N ASN A 95 4.76 -9.65 12.50
CA ASN A 95 4.81 -10.99 13.12
C ASN A 95 6.21 -11.61 13.02
N ASP A 96 6.47 -12.65 13.81
CA ASP A 96 7.77 -13.35 13.83
C ASP A 96 8.11 -14.01 12.48
N LYS A 97 9.41 -14.07 12.16
CA LYS A 97 9.92 -14.79 10.98
C LYS A 97 10.01 -16.30 11.29
N PRO A 98 9.86 -17.20 10.29
CA PRO A 98 9.54 -16.92 8.89
C PRO A 98 8.05 -16.59 8.70
N ARG A 99 7.78 -15.63 7.79
CA ARG A 99 6.45 -15.04 7.58
C ARG A 99 6.09 -14.79 6.12
N MET A 100 6.93 -15.23 5.19
CA MET A 100 6.69 -15.19 3.76
C MET A 100 7.15 -16.50 3.14
N PHE A 101 6.30 -17.10 2.31
CA PHE A 101 6.49 -18.42 1.73
C PHE A 101 6.12 -18.37 0.25
N ARG A 102 6.90 -19.04 -0.60
CA ARG A 102 6.65 -19.17 -2.04
C ARG A 102 6.13 -20.57 -2.35
N ILE A 103 5.12 -20.66 -3.20
CA ILE A 103 4.62 -21.91 -3.80
C ILE A 103 4.91 -21.79 -5.29
N VAL A 104 6.08 -22.28 -5.71
CA VAL A 104 6.64 -21.96 -7.03
C VAL A 104 5.79 -22.54 -8.16
N GLU A 105 5.30 -23.76 -7.97
CA GLU A 105 4.50 -24.52 -8.94
C GLU A 105 3.14 -23.85 -9.20
N ALA A 106 2.59 -23.17 -8.20
CA ALA A 106 1.32 -22.45 -8.29
C ALA A 106 1.50 -20.95 -8.60
N GLU A 107 2.76 -20.50 -8.76
CA GLU A 107 3.13 -19.07 -8.80
C GLU A 107 2.52 -18.26 -7.65
N GLY A 108 2.35 -18.90 -6.48
CA GLY A 108 1.65 -18.37 -5.32
C GLY A 108 2.58 -17.89 -4.21
N ILE A 109 2.05 -17.02 -3.34
CA ILE A 109 2.73 -16.54 -2.13
C ILE A 109 1.77 -16.63 -0.95
N ILE A 110 2.23 -17.20 0.16
CA ILE A 110 1.56 -17.10 1.47
C ILE A 110 2.38 -16.16 2.33
N ASN A 111 1.73 -15.20 3.00
CA ASN A 111 2.42 -14.33 3.94
C ASN A 111 1.59 -14.05 5.18
N ARG A 112 2.29 -13.84 6.29
CA ARG A 112 1.75 -13.44 7.57
C ARG A 112 2.50 -12.25 8.16
N MET A 113 2.76 -11.24 7.34
CA MET A 113 3.67 -10.15 7.68
C MET A 113 3.24 -9.33 8.90
N GLY A 114 1.93 -9.09 9.07
CA GLY A 114 1.38 -8.34 10.21
C GLY A 114 1.73 -6.84 10.19
N PHE A 115 1.62 -6.18 9.02
CA PHE A 115 1.92 -4.75 8.85
C PHE A 115 3.29 -4.29 9.38
N ASN A 116 4.38 -5.02 9.08
CA ASN A 116 5.72 -4.50 9.38
C ASN A 116 6.01 -3.23 8.55
N ASN A 117 6.21 -2.09 9.23
CA ASN A 117 6.46 -0.79 8.61
C ASN A 117 7.15 0.17 9.60
N LEU A 118 7.70 1.28 9.08
CA LEU A 118 8.45 2.28 9.86
C LEU A 118 7.60 3.45 10.37
N GLY A 119 6.27 3.35 10.28
CA GLY A 119 5.33 4.38 10.71
C GLY A 119 5.08 5.45 9.64
N VAL A 120 3.94 6.12 9.77
CA VAL A 120 3.44 7.07 8.77
C VAL A 120 4.34 8.30 8.61
N ASP A 121 4.98 8.77 9.69
CA ASP A 121 5.90 9.91 9.62
C ASP A 121 7.11 9.58 8.74
N HIS A 122 7.68 8.38 8.89
CA HIS A 122 8.79 7.92 8.05
C HIS A 122 8.38 7.79 6.59
N LEU A 123 7.19 7.23 6.33
CA LEU A 123 6.65 7.10 4.98
C LEU A 123 6.48 8.48 4.32
N VAL A 124 5.92 9.46 5.03
CA VAL A 124 5.74 10.83 4.52
C VAL A 124 7.09 11.47 4.15
N GLU A 125 8.12 11.28 4.96
CA GLU A 125 9.47 11.79 4.64
C GLU A 125 10.09 11.15 3.39
N ASN A 126 9.75 9.89 3.07
CA ASN A 126 10.18 9.27 1.82
C ASN A 126 9.36 9.78 0.63
N VAL A 127 8.04 9.96 0.80
CA VAL A 127 7.16 10.49 -0.26
C VAL A 127 7.59 11.89 -0.68
N LYS A 128 7.96 12.77 0.27
CA LYS A 128 8.46 14.12 -0.03
C LYS A 128 9.71 14.15 -0.93
N LYS A 129 10.48 13.06 -0.96
CA LYS A 129 11.73 12.94 -1.74
C LYS A 129 11.52 12.29 -3.11
N ALA A 130 10.33 11.71 -3.36
CA ALA A 130 10.02 11.06 -4.63
C ALA A 130 9.68 12.09 -5.71
N HIS A 131 9.99 11.75 -6.96
CA HIS A 131 9.75 12.58 -8.15
C HIS A 131 8.72 11.95 -9.09
N PHE A 132 7.94 10.98 -8.58
CA PHE A 132 6.93 10.30 -9.36
C PHE A 132 5.80 11.23 -9.78
N ASP A 133 5.53 11.25 -11.07
CA ASP A 133 4.55 12.11 -11.73
C ASP A 133 3.26 11.35 -12.11
N GLY A 134 3.07 10.14 -11.59
CA GLY A 134 1.82 9.38 -11.67
C GLY A 134 1.00 9.49 -10.39
N ILE A 135 -0.02 8.64 -10.25
CA ILE A 135 -0.88 8.64 -9.06
C ILE A 135 -0.24 7.80 -7.95
N LEU A 136 -0.01 8.40 -6.79
CA LEU A 136 0.47 7.70 -5.60
C LEU A 136 -0.71 7.37 -4.66
N GLY A 137 -1.01 6.09 -4.50
CA GLY A 137 -1.92 5.58 -3.49
C GLY A 137 -1.19 5.38 -2.17
N ILE A 138 -1.81 5.76 -1.04
CA ILE A 138 -1.24 5.49 0.29
C ILE A 138 -2.22 4.60 1.06
N ASN A 139 -1.79 3.36 1.30
CA ASN A 139 -2.54 2.35 2.02
C ASN A 139 -2.25 2.46 3.52
N ILE A 140 -3.31 2.66 4.32
CA ILE A 140 -3.24 2.91 5.76
C ILE A 140 -3.97 1.82 6.54
N GLY A 141 -3.49 1.52 7.74
CA GLY A 141 -4.04 0.50 8.61
C GLY A 141 -3.82 0.77 10.09
N LYS A 142 -4.44 -0.07 10.92
CA LYS A 142 -4.36 -0.03 12.38
C LYS A 142 -3.07 -0.66 12.90
N ASN A 143 -2.44 -0.06 13.91
CA ASN A 143 -1.38 -0.69 14.68
C ASN A 143 -1.87 -1.98 15.37
N LYS A 144 -0.98 -2.93 15.64
CA LYS A 144 -1.33 -4.23 16.25
C LYS A 144 -1.91 -4.10 17.66
N ASP A 145 -1.36 -3.18 18.45
CA ASP A 145 -1.66 -2.96 19.87
C ASP A 145 -2.87 -2.04 20.11
N THR A 146 -3.31 -1.29 19.10
CA THR A 146 -4.55 -0.50 19.18
C THR A 146 -5.76 -1.45 19.27
N PRO A 147 -6.66 -1.34 20.25
CA PRO A 147 -7.91 -2.11 20.28
C PRO A 147 -8.73 -1.92 18.99
N VAL A 148 -9.50 -2.92 18.57
CA VAL A 148 -10.25 -2.85 17.30
C VAL A 148 -11.31 -1.75 17.35
N GLU A 149 -11.93 -1.56 18.50
CA GLU A 149 -12.96 -0.56 18.79
C GLU A 149 -12.42 0.88 18.68
N GLN A 150 -11.11 1.05 18.91
CA GLN A 150 -10.38 2.31 18.74
C GLN A 150 -9.64 2.37 17.40
N GLY A 151 -9.82 1.37 16.53
CA GLY A 151 -9.08 1.25 15.29
C GLY A 151 -9.27 2.44 14.35
N LYS A 152 -10.45 3.07 14.38
CA LYS A 152 -10.76 4.29 13.61
C LYS A 152 -9.73 5.40 13.85
N ASP A 153 -9.25 5.57 15.08
CA ASP A 153 -8.32 6.65 15.43
C ASP A 153 -7.00 6.52 14.65
N ASP A 154 -6.50 5.29 14.48
CA ASP A 154 -5.28 5.05 13.70
C ASP A 154 -5.46 5.45 12.22
N TYR A 155 -6.62 5.15 11.64
CA TYR A 155 -6.93 5.58 10.27
C TYR A 155 -7.00 7.10 10.17
N LEU A 156 -7.64 7.78 11.12
CA LEU A 156 -7.75 9.25 11.12
C LEU A 156 -6.38 9.94 11.28
N ILE A 157 -5.53 9.42 12.16
CA ILE A 157 -4.16 9.91 12.37
C ILE A 157 -3.34 9.77 11.08
N CYS A 158 -3.36 8.58 10.47
CA CYS A 158 -2.66 8.35 9.20
C CYS A 158 -3.23 9.25 8.10
N MET A 159 -4.55 9.33 7.98
CA MET A 159 -5.24 10.12 6.96
C MET A 159 -4.80 11.58 7.00
N GLU A 160 -4.79 12.21 8.18
CA GLU A 160 -4.34 13.60 8.34
C GLU A 160 -2.90 13.81 7.85
N LYS A 161 -1.99 12.88 8.17
CA LYS A 161 -0.57 12.99 7.82
C LYS A 161 -0.31 12.77 6.32
N VAL A 162 -1.07 11.88 5.67
CA VAL A 162 -0.83 11.49 4.28
C VAL A 162 -1.63 12.30 3.27
N TYR A 163 -2.72 12.95 3.68
CA TYR A 163 -3.65 13.68 2.80
C TYR A 163 -2.98 14.65 1.82
N PRO A 164 -2.00 15.49 2.23
CA PRO A 164 -1.37 16.45 1.30
C PRO A 164 -0.60 15.76 0.17
N TRP A 165 -0.13 14.54 0.42
CA TRP A 165 0.83 13.81 -0.42
C TRP A 165 0.18 12.71 -1.25
N ALA A 166 -1.00 12.25 -0.85
CA ALA A 166 -1.72 11.17 -1.53
C ALA A 166 -2.41 11.65 -2.81
N GLY A 167 -2.35 10.82 -3.85
CA GLY A 167 -3.28 10.85 -4.97
C GLY A 167 -4.63 10.23 -4.58
N TYR A 168 -4.61 9.10 -3.86
CA TYR A 168 -5.76 8.53 -3.16
C TYR A 168 -5.31 7.84 -1.87
N ILE A 169 -6.24 7.61 -0.95
CA ILE A 169 -5.99 6.89 0.30
C ILE A 169 -6.73 5.56 0.26
N ALA A 170 -6.02 4.46 0.53
CA ALA A 170 -6.62 3.13 0.64
C ALA A 170 -6.77 2.73 2.11
N ILE A 171 -8.00 2.42 2.52
CA ILE A 171 -8.36 1.97 3.87
C ILE A 171 -8.26 0.44 3.89
N ASN A 172 -7.26 -0.09 4.59
CA ASN A 172 -7.06 -1.53 4.70
C ASN A 172 -7.74 -2.10 5.94
N ILE A 173 -8.85 -2.79 5.73
CA ILE A 173 -9.62 -3.54 6.73
C ILE A 173 -9.63 -5.06 6.44
N SER A 174 -8.83 -5.52 5.47
CA SER A 174 -8.92 -6.88 4.93
C SER A 174 -7.73 -7.80 5.26
N SER A 175 -6.69 -7.27 5.91
CA SER A 175 -5.52 -8.08 6.31
C SER A 175 -5.94 -9.22 7.25
N PRO A 176 -5.65 -10.50 6.89
CA PRO A 176 -5.88 -11.63 7.80
C PRO A 176 -4.83 -11.73 8.92
N ASN A 177 -3.79 -10.88 8.88
CA ASN A 177 -2.59 -11.02 9.69
C ASN A 177 -2.56 -10.09 10.91
N THR A 178 -3.65 -9.35 11.12
CA THR A 178 -3.86 -8.48 12.28
C THR A 178 -5.13 -8.98 12.97
N PRO A 179 -5.03 -9.55 14.20
CA PRO A 179 -6.17 -10.14 14.90
C PRO A 179 -7.35 -9.17 14.98
N GLY A 180 -8.55 -9.66 14.67
CA GLY A 180 -9.80 -8.89 14.71
C GLY A 180 -9.95 -7.82 13.62
N LEU A 181 -8.94 -7.54 12.77
CA LEU A 181 -9.05 -6.42 11.82
C LEU A 181 -10.22 -6.59 10.82
N ARG A 182 -10.44 -7.83 10.36
CA ARG A 182 -11.52 -8.15 9.41
C ARG A 182 -12.91 -7.93 9.98
N THR A 183 -13.08 -7.83 11.31
CA THR A 183 -14.38 -7.54 11.90
C THR A 183 -14.86 -6.12 11.61
N LEU A 184 -13.95 -5.21 11.25
CA LEU A 184 -14.28 -3.86 10.78
C LEU A 184 -14.96 -3.85 9.40
N GLN A 185 -15.11 -5.00 8.74
CA GLN A 185 -15.81 -5.13 7.46
C GLN A 185 -17.31 -5.38 7.63
N TYR A 186 -17.81 -5.54 8.86
CA TYR A 186 -19.16 -6.02 9.10
C TYR A 186 -20.00 -5.03 9.92
N GLY A 187 -21.25 -4.84 9.47
CA GLY A 187 -22.30 -4.13 10.20
C GLY A 187 -21.90 -2.73 10.68
N GLU A 188 -22.37 -2.38 11.88
CA GLU A 188 -22.21 -1.05 12.49
C GLU A 188 -20.74 -0.60 12.60
N ALA A 189 -19.80 -1.54 12.77
CA ALA A 189 -18.39 -1.20 12.87
C ALA A 189 -17.82 -0.63 11.56
N LEU A 190 -18.30 -1.12 10.40
CA LEU A 190 -17.94 -0.56 9.11
C LEU A 190 -18.56 0.83 8.93
N ASP A 191 -19.85 0.97 9.25
CA ASP A 191 -20.57 2.26 9.15
C ASP A 191 -19.89 3.35 9.98
N GLU A 192 -19.60 3.06 11.26
CA GLU A 192 -18.89 4.00 12.14
C GLU A 192 -17.52 4.41 11.60
N LEU A 193 -16.78 3.45 11.04
CA LEU A 193 -15.46 3.70 10.46
C LEU A 193 -15.57 4.60 9.22
N LEU A 194 -16.50 4.29 8.31
CA LEU A 194 -16.70 5.03 7.07
C LEU A 194 -17.20 6.45 7.35
N ASP A 195 -18.14 6.62 8.28
CA ASP A 195 -18.63 7.93 8.70
C ASP A 195 -17.49 8.80 9.25
N ALA A 196 -16.67 8.25 10.15
CA ALA A 196 -15.52 8.95 10.69
C ALA A 196 -14.51 9.35 9.59
N ILE A 197 -14.22 8.44 8.66
CA ILE A 197 -13.32 8.70 7.53
C ILE A 197 -13.89 9.79 6.62
N LYS A 198 -15.19 9.77 6.29
CA LYS A 198 -15.82 10.76 5.42
C LYS A 198 -15.91 12.14 6.08
N ILE A 199 -16.15 12.20 7.39
CA ILE A 199 -16.09 13.44 8.16
C ILE A 199 -14.68 14.04 8.09
N LYS A 200 -13.65 13.23 8.38
CA LYS A 200 -12.26 13.67 8.32
C LYS A 200 -11.83 14.05 6.90
N GLN A 201 -12.31 13.34 5.88
CA GLN A 201 -12.07 13.69 4.47
C GLN A 201 -12.59 15.10 4.15
N LYS A 202 -13.82 15.44 4.55
CA LYS A 202 -14.41 16.77 4.33
C LYS A 202 -13.65 17.86 5.08
N GLU A 203 -13.18 17.58 6.29
CA GLU A 203 -12.32 18.50 7.05
C GLU A 203 -11.00 18.77 6.30
N LEU A 204 -10.32 17.71 5.88
CA LEU A 204 -9.03 17.80 5.19
C LEU A 204 -9.15 18.41 3.80
N GLU A 205 -10.25 18.13 3.07
CA GLU A 205 -10.56 18.79 1.80
C GLU A 205 -10.63 20.30 1.95
N LYS A 206 -11.34 20.79 2.98
CA LYS A 206 -11.41 22.23 3.29
C LYS A 206 -10.05 22.79 3.68
N LYS A 207 -9.31 22.09 4.53
CA LYS A 207 -7.98 22.50 5.03
C LYS A 207 -6.94 22.59 3.91
N HIS A 208 -6.97 21.68 2.94
CA HIS A 208 -5.96 21.56 1.88
C HIS A 208 -6.44 22.06 0.51
N HIS A 209 -7.69 22.52 0.39
CA HIS A 209 -8.30 22.96 -0.86
C HIS A 209 -8.18 21.92 -1.99
N LYS A 210 -8.27 20.62 -1.64
CA LYS A 210 -8.10 19.49 -2.56
C LYS A 210 -8.92 18.31 -2.07
N TYR A 211 -9.71 17.71 -2.96
CA TYR A 211 -10.37 16.43 -2.70
C TYR A 211 -9.40 15.28 -3.00
N VAL A 212 -9.12 14.45 -2.00
CA VAL A 212 -8.34 13.21 -2.15
C VAL A 212 -9.30 12.03 -2.02
N PRO A 213 -9.53 11.24 -3.08
CA PRO A 213 -10.44 10.11 -3.02
C PRO A 213 -9.97 9.03 -2.05
N VAL A 214 -10.94 8.34 -1.46
CA VAL A 214 -10.73 7.22 -0.53
C VAL A 214 -11.27 5.95 -1.18
N ALA A 215 -10.51 4.87 -1.10
CA ALA A 215 -10.90 3.53 -1.53
C ALA A 215 -10.83 2.57 -0.34
N VAL A 216 -11.79 1.65 -0.22
CA VAL A 216 -11.78 0.60 0.82
C VAL A 216 -11.27 -0.69 0.18
N LYS A 217 -10.32 -1.35 0.84
CA LYS A 217 -9.75 -2.63 0.37
C LYS A 217 -10.34 -3.78 1.16
N ILE A 218 -11.26 -4.52 0.54
CA ILE A 218 -12.01 -5.63 1.14
C ILE A 218 -11.30 -6.98 0.97
N ALA A 219 -11.67 -7.96 1.79
CA ALA A 219 -11.17 -9.33 1.71
C ALA A 219 -11.90 -10.11 0.59
N PRO A 220 -11.24 -11.09 -0.03
CA PRO A 220 -11.91 -11.99 -0.97
C PRO A 220 -12.76 -13.06 -0.25
N ASP A 221 -12.52 -13.27 1.04
CA ASP A 221 -13.15 -14.32 1.85
C ASP A 221 -14.47 -13.80 2.47
N LEU A 222 -15.41 -13.38 1.62
CA LEU A 222 -16.73 -12.87 2.01
C LEU A 222 -17.82 -13.74 1.34
N SER A 223 -18.88 -14.02 2.08
CA SER A 223 -20.13 -14.52 1.51
C SER A 223 -20.77 -13.48 0.59
N GLU A 224 -21.67 -13.92 -0.28
CA GLU A 224 -22.40 -13.02 -1.17
C GLU A 224 -23.23 -11.99 -0.39
N GLU A 225 -23.83 -12.41 0.73
CA GLU A 225 -24.59 -11.52 1.62
C GLU A 225 -23.70 -10.44 2.25
N GLU A 226 -22.51 -10.82 2.77
CA GLU A 226 -21.55 -9.86 3.32
C GLU A 226 -21.04 -8.89 2.25
N LEU A 227 -20.81 -9.37 1.02
CA LEU A 227 -20.39 -8.52 -0.09
C LEU A 227 -21.47 -7.50 -0.48
N ILE A 228 -22.74 -7.92 -0.51
CA ILE A 228 -23.88 -7.03 -0.78
C ILE A 228 -24.04 -6.00 0.33
N GLN A 229 -23.83 -6.36 1.60
CA GLN A 229 -23.90 -5.41 2.71
C GLN A 229 -22.83 -4.31 2.63
N ILE A 230 -21.68 -4.59 2.03
CA ILE A 230 -20.60 -3.60 1.85
C ILE A 230 -20.86 -2.66 0.66
N ALA A 231 -21.66 -3.08 -0.34
CA ALA A 231 -21.85 -2.39 -1.62
C ALA A 231 -22.89 -1.26 -1.57
#